data_AF-A0A958W500-F1
#
_entry.id   AF-A0A958W500-F1
#
_cell.length_a   1.000
_cell.length_b   1.000
_cell.length_c   1.000
_cell.angle_alpha   90.00
_cell.angle_beta   90.00
_cell.angle_gamma   90.00
#
_symmetry.space_group_name_H-M   'P 1'
#
loop_
_entity.id
_entity.type
_entity.pdbx_description
1 polymer ?
#
loop_
_entity_poly.entity_id
_entity_poly.type
_entity_poly.pdbx_seq_one_letter_code
_entity_poly.pdbx_strand_id
1 'polypeptide(L)'
;MTMWAQEYKIITTVESIVPLGIGRSRMMDPQDQANYKELTTERTDGKKSDMGDVKRGDVKIEKFEETKLLNFYSAVGINFQNIASNDAVVSSKLTEMAKEGWTLVFVTSGVESDAGKQDGDGIYITRYIFKR
;
A
#
# COMPACT_ATOMS: atom_id res chain seq x y z
N MET A 1 -5.48 -34.97 -4.06
CA MET A 1 -5.81 -33.58 -3.69
C MET A 1 -4.80 -32.70 -4.40
N THR A 2 -5.23 -31.97 -5.44
CA THR A 2 -4.33 -31.07 -6.16
C THR A 2 -4.02 -29.90 -5.24
N MET A 3 -2.77 -29.77 -4.78
CA MET A 3 -2.34 -28.55 -4.09
C MET A 3 -2.23 -27.45 -5.14
N TRP A 4 -3.13 -26.48 -5.10
CA TRP A 4 -2.95 -25.24 -5.82
C TRP A 4 -1.86 -24.44 -5.11
N ALA A 5 -0.96 -23.81 -5.88
CA ALA A 5 0.06 -22.93 -5.31
C ALA A 5 -0.63 -21.76 -4.60
N GLN A 6 -0.13 -21.39 -3.43
CA GLN A 6 -0.70 -20.28 -2.65
C GLN A 6 -0.42 -18.94 -3.33
N GLU A 7 -1.43 -18.10 -3.38
CA GLU A 7 -1.33 -16.74 -3.91
C GLU A 7 -1.26 -15.74 -2.75
N TYR A 8 -0.47 -14.67 -2.90
CA TYR A 8 -0.40 -13.57 -1.95
C TYR A 8 -0.82 -12.27 -2.61
N LYS A 9 -1.51 -11.42 -1.85
CA LYS A 9 -1.96 -10.10 -2.28
C LYS A 9 -1.75 -9.09 -1.16
N ILE A 10 -1.41 -7.85 -1.54
CA ILE A 10 -1.18 -6.75 -0.61
C ILE A 10 -2.14 -5.63 -0.95
N ILE A 11 -3.00 -5.26 -0.01
CA ILE A 11 -3.79 -4.02 -0.05
C ILE A 11 -3.09 -3.02 0.86
N THR A 12 -2.96 -1.78 0.38
CA THR A 12 -2.26 -0.72 1.11
C THR A 12 -3.18 0.46 1.36
N THR A 13 -3.24 0.97 2.58
CA THR A 13 -3.78 2.30 2.87
C THR A 13 -2.65 3.27 3.16
N VAL A 14 -2.78 4.48 2.64
CA VAL A 14 -1.93 5.63 2.96
C VAL A 14 -2.85 6.73 3.46
N GLU A 15 -2.60 7.19 4.68
CA GLU A 15 -3.40 8.19 5.36
C GLU A 15 -2.52 9.37 5.72
N SER A 16 -2.85 10.52 5.14
CA SER A 16 -2.09 11.74 5.30
C SER A 16 -2.36 12.38 6.66
N ILE A 17 -1.28 12.75 7.34
CA ILE A 17 -1.31 13.61 8.53
C ILE A 17 -0.82 15.03 8.27
N VAL A 18 -0.56 15.38 7.00
CA VAL A 18 -0.21 16.74 6.59
C VAL A 18 -1.17 17.76 7.21
N PRO A 19 -0.65 18.81 7.89
CA PRO A 19 -1.45 19.85 8.51
C PRO A 19 -2.44 20.51 7.54
N LEU A 20 -3.52 21.08 8.10
CA LEU A 20 -4.61 21.71 7.34
C LEU A 20 -5.44 20.75 6.46
N GLY A 21 -5.08 19.46 6.40
CA GLY A 21 -5.84 18.44 5.68
C GLY A 21 -5.67 18.50 4.16
N ILE A 22 -4.54 19.01 3.67
CA ILE A 22 -4.26 19.18 2.23
C ILE A 22 -3.71 17.93 1.54
N GLY A 23 -3.39 16.87 2.29
CA GLY A 23 -2.82 15.65 1.72
C GLY A 23 -3.84 14.76 0.99
N ARG A 24 -3.37 13.57 0.57
CA ARG A 24 -4.16 12.65 -0.27
C ARG A 24 -4.16 11.26 0.32
N SER A 25 -5.15 10.99 1.18
CA SER A 25 -5.34 9.65 1.74
C SER A 25 -6.01 8.71 0.73
N ARG A 26 -5.50 7.50 0.57
CA ARG A 26 -5.95 6.51 -0.41
C ARG A 26 -5.80 5.08 0.10
N MET A 27 -6.67 4.19 -0.37
CA MET A 27 -6.44 2.75 -0.34
C MET A 27 -6.19 2.28 -1.77
N MET A 28 -5.12 1.49 -1.95
CA MET A 28 -4.72 0.96 -3.25
C MET A 28 -4.79 -0.57 -3.23
N ASP A 29 -5.37 -1.12 -4.29
CA ASP A 29 -5.45 -2.56 -4.52
C ASP A 29 -4.98 -2.92 -5.95
N PRO A 30 -3.77 -3.51 -6.12
CA PRO A 30 -3.27 -3.98 -7.41
C PRO A 30 -4.21 -5.01 -8.08
N GLN A 31 -4.48 -4.82 -9.37
CA GLN A 31 -5.29 -5.73 -10.19
C GLN A 31 -4.45 -6.50 -11.22
N ASP A 32 -3.29 -5.95 -11.61
CA ASP A 32 -2.30 -6.67 -12.41
C ASP A 32 -1.30 -7.41 -11.51
N GLN A 33 -0.81 -8.56 -11.98
CA GLN A 33 0.33 -9.26 -11.36
C GLN A 33 1.63 -8.79 -12.00
N ALA A 34 2.68 -8.62 -11.19
CA ALA A 34 4.03 -8.34 -11.65
C ALA A 34 4.94 -9.55 -11.38
N ASN A 35 5.78 -9.89 -12.35
CA ASN A 35 6.76 -10.96 -12.21
C ASN A 35 8.09 -10.40 -11.74
N TYR A 36 8.44 -10.58 -10.46
CA TYR A 36 9.68 -10.04 -9.90
C TYR A 36 10.94 -10.49 -10.66
N LYS A 37 10.91 -11.66 -11.33
CA LYS A 37 12.05 -12.18 -12.10
C LYS A 37 12.41 -11.29 -13.29
N GLU A 38 11.42 -10.63 -13.89
CA GLU A 38 11.65 -9.67 -14.99
C GLU A 38 12.33 -8.38 -14.51
N LEU A 39 12.30 -8.13 -13.20
CA LEU A 39 12.88 -6.95 -12.55
C LEU A 39 14.15 -7.29 -11.76
N THR A 40 14.60 -8.55 -11.82
CA THR A 40 15.72 -9.06 -11.02
C THR A 40 16.89 -9.40 -11.92
N THR A 41 18.09 -8.93 -11.56
CA THR A 41 19.35 -9.36 -12.18
C THR A 41 20.22 -10.04 -11.15
N GLU A 42 20.94 -11.08 -11.57
CA GLU A 42 21.87 -11.80 -10.70
C GLU A 42 23.31 -11.31 -10.92
N ARG A 43 24.10 -11.32 -9.86
CA ARG A 43 25.55 -11.08 -9.93
C ARG A 43 26.26 -12.34 -9.47
N THR A 44 27.06 -12.95 -10.34
CA THR A 44 27.79 -14.18 -10.02
C THR A 44 29.20 -13.92 -9.46
N ASP A 45 29.82 -12.80 -9.81
CA ASP A 45 31.16 -12.39 -9.35
C ASP A 45 31.16 -11.09 -8.50
N GLY A 46 29.98 -10.53 -8.24
CA GLY A 46 29.77 -9.29 -7.49
C GLY A 46 30.20 -8.00 -8.20
N LYS A 47 30.76 -8.08 -9.41
CA LYS A 47 31.38 -6.93 -10.09
C LYS A 47 30.54 -6.38 -11.25
N LYS A 48 29.82 -7.25 -11.97
CA LYS A 48 28.96 -6.84 -13.11
C LYS A 48 27.48 -7.02 -12.78
N SER A 49 26.64 -6.17 -13.35
CA SER A 49 25.20 -6.15 -13.12
C SER A 49 24.48 -5.56 -14.32
N ASP A 50 23.42 -6.23 -14.76
CA ASP A 50 22.55 -5.74 -15.83
C ASP A 50 21.41 -4.87 -15.28
N MET A 51 21.47 -4.47 -13.99
CA MET A 51 20.44 -3.66 -13.35
C MET A 51 20.27 -2.28 -14.00
N GLY A 52 21.28 -1.80 -14.74
CA GLY A 52 21.17 -0.58 -15.55
C GLY A 52 20.19 -0.71 -16.72
N ASP A 53 19.94 -1.93 -17.20
CA ASP A 53 19.05 -2.19 -18.34
C ASP A 53 17.58 -2.35 -17.90
N VAL A 54 17.34 -2.64 -16.62
CA VAL A 54 15.98 -2.70 -16.03
C VAL A 54 15.43 -1.29 -15.89
N LYS A 55 14.39 -0.94 -16.65
CA LYS A 55 13.82 0.40 -16.60
C LYS A 55 12.82 0.49 -15.47
N ARG A 56 12.84 1.61 -14.74
CA ARG A 56 11.82 1.92 -13.72
C ARG A 56 10.39 1.90 -14.27
N GLY A 57 10.22 2.18 -15.56
CA GLY A 57 8.92 2.10 -16.23
C GLY A 57 8.35 0.68 -16.23
N ASP A 58 9.21 -0.34 -16.35
CA ASP A 58 8.81 -1.75 -16.41
C ASP A 58 8.31 -2.28 -15.05
N VAL A 59 8.59 -1.54 -13.96
CA VAL A 59 8.10 -1.83 -12.61
C VAL A 59 6.65 -1.38 -12.42
N LYS A 60 6.18 -0.41 -13.21
CA LYS A 60 4.85 0.20 -13.02
C LYS A 60 3.77 -0.75 -13.53
N ILE A 61 2.74 -0.95 -12.70
CA ILE A 61 1.48 -1.56 -13.12
C ILE A 61 0.49 -0.46 -13.49
N GLU A 62 -0.35 -0.73 -14.49
CA GLU A 62 -1.33 0.25 -14.98
C GLU A 62 -2.72 0.02 -14.36
N LYS A 63 -3.09 -1.23 -14.02
CA LYS A 63 -4.40 -1.53 -13.41
C LYS A 63 -4.29 -1.76 -11.90
N PHE A 64 -4.86 -0.83 -11.16
CA PHE A 64 -5.10 -0.94 -9.73
C PHE A 64 -6.39 -0.19 -9.38
N GLU A 65 -7.07 -0.63 -8.32
CA GLU A 65 -8.16 0.14 -7.73
C GLU A 65 -7.59 1.20 -6.79
N GLU A 66 -8.13 2.42 -6.88
CA GLU A 66 -7.82 3.51 -5.96
C GLU A 66 -9.11 3.97 -5.27
N THR A 67 -9.21 3.69 -3.97
CA THR A 67 -10.34 4.15 -3.14
C THR A 67 -9.93 5.39 -2.35
N LYS A 68 -10.76 6.44 -2.40
CA LYS A 68 -10.53 7.66 -1.64
C LYS A 68 -10.75 7.43 -0.15
N LEU A 69 -9.81 7.91 0.66
CA LEU A 69 -9.94 8.02 2.10
C LEU A 69 -9.87 9.50 2.52
N LEU A 70 -10.33 9.77 3.74
CA LEU A 70 -10.27 11.09 4.35
C LEU A 70 -8.94 11.30 5.06
N ASN A 71 -8.44 12.54 5.09
CA ASN A 71 -7.22 12.88 5.81
C ASN A 71 -7.48 12.89 7.32
N PHE A 72 -6.49 12.50 8.12
CA PHE A 72 -6.61 12.50 9.57
C PHE A 72 -6.63 13.91 10.15
N TYR A 73 -5.89 14.84 9.56
CA TYR A 73 -5.83 16.22 10.04
C TYR A 73 -6.71 17.16 9.23
N SER A 74 -7.15 18.20 9.92
CA SER A 74 -7.81 19.38 9.38
C SER A 74 -7.12 20.64 9.95
N ALA A 75 -7.62 21.83 9.61
CA ALA A 75 -7.13 23.07 10.20
C ALA A 75 -7.30 23.16 11.73
N VAL A 76 -8.21 22.36 12.31
CA VAL A 76 -8.49 22.35 13.76
C VAL A 76 -7.81 21.20 14.51
N GLY A 77 -7.02 20.37 13.81
CA GLY A 77 -6.37 19.19 14.38
C GLY A 77 -6.94 17.88 13.85
N ILE A 78 -6.78 16.80 14.63
CA ILE A 78 -7.22 15.44 14.26
C ILE A 78 -8.75 15.41 14.13
N ASN A 79 -9.22 14.81 13.03
CA ASN A 79 -10.61 14.56 12.76
C ASN A 79 -10.94 13.07 12.98
N PHE A 80 -11.46 12.75 14.17
CA PHE A 80 -11.80 11.37 14.53
C PHE A 80 -12.95 10.78 13.71
N GLN A 81 -13.85 11.61 13.19
CA GLN A 81 -14.91 11.14 12.30
C GLN A 81 -14.34 10.66 10.96
N ASN A 82 -13.29 11.32 10.48
CA ASN A 82 -12.58 10.87 9.28
C ASN A 82 -11.94 9.50 9.50
N ILE A 83 -11.31 9.28 10.66
CA ILE A 83 -10.73 7.99 11.05
C ILE A 83 -11.82 6.90 11.04
N ALA A 84 -12.92 7.11 11.78
CA ALA A 84 -14.00 6.14 11.84
C ALA A 84 -14.64 5.85 10.45
N SER A 85 -14.72 6.86 9.59
CA SER A 85 -15.21 6.70 8.22
C SER A 85 -14.24 5.89 7.36
N ASN A 86 -12.93 6.13 7.49
CA ASN A 86 -11.90 5.34 6.81
C ASN A 86 -11.94 3.88 7.29
N ASP A 87 -12.08 3.64 8.59
CA ASP A 87 -12.19 2.29 9.16
C ASP A 87 -13.37 1.52 8.56
N ALA A 88 -14.51 2.18 8.36
CA ALA A 88 -15.67 1.58 7.71
C ALA A 88 -15.39 1.22 6.24
N VAL A 89 -14.70 2.10 5.49
CA VAL A 89 -14.30 1.85 4.11
C VAL A 89 -13.32 0.67 4.02
N VAL A 90 -12.27 0.68 4.84
CA VAL A 90 -11.28 -0.40 4.91
C VAL A 90 -11.95 -1.72 5.28
N SER A 91 -12.80 -1.73 6.32
CA SER A 91 -13.53 -2.92 6.75
C SER A 91 -14.38 -3.51 5.62
N SER A 92 -15.00 -2.67 4.79
CA SER A 92 -15.78 -3.14 3.65
C SER A 92 -14.90 -3.86 2.61
N LYS A 93 -13.71 -3.35 2.30
CA LYS A 93 -12.75 -4.02 1.41
C LYS A 93 -12.22 -5.32 2.01
N LEU A 94 -11.81 -5.33 3.29
CA LEU A 94 -11.33 -6.56 3.95
C LEU A 94 -12.43 -7.65 3.97
N THR A 95 -13.69 -7.25 4.16
CA THR A 95 -14.84 -8.14 4.10
C THR A 95 -15.03 -8.71 2.69
N GLU A 96 -14.87 -7.89 1.65
CA GLU A 96 -14.94 -8.36 0.26
C GLU A 96 -13.84 -9.36 -0.06
N MET A 97 -12.60 -9.08 0.36
CA MET A 97 -11.48 -10.03 0.24
C MET A 97 -11.81 -11.38 0.89
N ALA A 98 -12.42 -11.37 2.07
CA ALA A 98 -12.85 -12.58 2.76
C ALA A 98 -13.92 -13.36 1.96
N LYS A 99 -14.90 -12.67 1.36
CA LYS A 99 -15.91 -13.31 0.50
C LYS A 99 -15.31 -13.92 -0.77
N GLU A 100 -14.28 -13.28 -1.33
CA GLU A 100 -13.53 -13.77 -2.48
C GLU A 100 -12.56 -14.93 -2.13
N GLY A 101 -12.58 -15.39 -0.87
CA GLY A 101 -11.79 -16.53 -0.39
C GLY A 101 -10.38 -16.17 0.05
N TRP A 102 -10.03 -14.89 0.15
CA TRP A 102 -8.75 -14.46 0.69
C TRP A 102 -8.77 -14.44 2.21
N THR A 103 -7.71 -14.97 2.82
CA THR A 103 -7.49 -14.91 4.27
C THR A 103 -6.51 -13.79 4.58
N LEU A 104 -6.90 -12.85 5.45
CA LEU A 104 -5.97 -11.87 6.01
C LEU A 104 -5.01 -12.58 6.96
N VAL A 105 -3.73 -12.61 6.62
CA VAL A 105 -2.71 -13.36 7.38
C VAL A 105 -1.74 -12.47 8.15
N PHE A 106 -1.60 -11.21 7.74
CA PHE A 106 -0.72 -10.26 8.42
C PHE A 106 -1.16 -8.82 8.16
N VAL A 107 -0.97 -7.95 9.15
CA VAL A 107 -1.15 -6.51 9.04
C VAL A 107 0.10 -5.84 9.61
N THR A 108 0.64 -4.86 8.89
CA THR A 108 1.75 -4.04 9.36
C THR A 108 1.51 -2.58 9.03
N SER A 109 1.87 -1.70 9.97
CA SER A 109 1.76 -0.26 9.80
C SER A 109 3.14 0.37 9.99
N GLY A 110 3.40 1.41 9.21
CA GLY A 110 4.55 2.29 9.34
C GLY A 110 4.09 3.75 9.40
N VAL A 111 4.90 4.60 10.01
CA VAL A 111 4.67 6.04 10.04
C VAL A 111 5.94 6.77 9.62
N GLU A 112 5.78 7.76 8.76
CA GLU A 112 6.75 8.83 8.55
C GLU A 112 6.21 10.05 9.30
N SER A 113 6.94 10.50 10.30
CA SER A 113 6.53 11.60 11.16
C SER A 113 7.21 12.90 10.72
N ASP A 114 6.47 14.00 10.84
CA ASP A 114 6.97 15.38 10.72
C ASP A 114 8.26 15.53 11.55
N ALA A 115 9.36 15.84 10.86
CA ALA A 115 10.69 15.98 11.45
C ALA A 115 11.00 17.43 11.87
N GLY A 116 10.00 18.29 11.93
CA GLY A 116 10.05 19.66 12.45
C GLY A 116 10.05 20.72 11.36
N LYS A 117 10.63 21.90 11.65
CA LYS A 117 10.46 23.14 10.87
C LYS A 117 10.82 23.05 9.37
N GLN A 118 11.53 22.01 8.94
CA GLN A 118 11.95 21.80 7.55
C GLN A 118 11.17 20.68 6.84
N ASP A 119 10.35 19.91 7.56
CA ASP A 119 9.60 18.76 7.05
C ASP A 119 8.29 18.61 7.82
N GLY A 120 7.27 19.37 7.40
CA GLY A 120 5.93 19.38 8.00
C GLY A 120 5.01 18.27 7.46
N ASP A 121 5.55 17.32 6.72
CA ASP A 121 4.79 16.27 6.06
C ASP A 121 4.84 14.98 6.88
N GLY A 122 3.81 14.16 6.73
CA GLY A 122 3.78 12.86 7.37
C GLY A 122 2.69 11.98 6.80
N ILE A 123 2.96 10.67 6.83
CA ILE A 123 2.06 9.65 6.32
C ILE A 123 2.00 8.47 7.28
N TYR A 124 0.79 7.94 7.44
CA TYR A 124 0.57 6.59 7.95
C TYR A 124 0.38 5.65 6.77
N ILE A 125 1.10 4.54 6.74
CA ILE A 125 0.93 3.50 5.74
C ILE A 125 0.59 2.19 6.45
N THR A 126 -0.48 1.53 6.05
CA THR A 126 -0.85 0.20 6.53
C THR A 126 -0.93 -0.77 5.37
N ARG A 127 -0.29 -1.93 5.50
CA ARG A 127 -0.33 -3.03 4.53
C ARG A 127 -1.06 -4.23 5.12
N TYR A 128 -2.10 -4.64 4.43
CA TYR A 128 -2.90 -5.82 4.70
C TYR A 128 -2.43 -6.93 3.75
N ILE A 129 -1.86 -7.99 4.29
CA ILE A 129 -1.32 -9.12 3.50
C ILE A 129 -2.31 -10.27 3.55
N PHE A 130 -2.78 -10.65 2.38
CA PHE A 130 -3.74 -11.72 2.17
C PHE A 130 -3.10 -12.93 1.52
N LYS A 131 -3.73 -14.09 1.74
CA LYS A 131 -3.35 -15.38 1.16
C LYS A 131 -4.59 -16.16 0.70
N ARG A 132 -4.49 -16.87 -0.42
CA ARG A 132 -5.52 -17.82 -0.88
C ARG A 132 -4.88 -19.09 -1.44
#